data_AF-A0A6V7M6B2-F1
#
_entry.id   AF-A0A6V7M6B2-F1
#
_cell.length_a   1.000
_cell.length_b   1.000
_cell.length_c   1.000
_cell.angle_alpha   90.00
_cell.angle_beta   90.00
_cell.angle_gamma   90.00
#
_symmetry.space_group_name_H-M   'P 1'
#
loop_
_entity.id
_entity.type
_entity.pdbx_description
1 polymer ?
#
loop_
_entity_poly.entity_id
_entity_poly.type
_entity_poly.pdbx_seq_one_letter_code
_entity_poly.pdbx_strand_id
1 'polypeptide(L)'
;DVAPFDIGLVRLRSPLIWTYAVRPVSLPQRNSIPSGTTVLSGWGAVEPTGSVLANTLQMAELPIIDLTECRNALRQFGGDSSLDTTNLCTGPLAGDVSPCN
;
A
#
# COMPACT_ATOMS: atom_id res chain seq x y z
N ASP A 1 -3.47 6.96 -12.70
CA ASP A 1 -4.88 6.61 -12.50
C ASP A 1 -5.03 5.67 -11.33
N VAL A 2 -5.96 5.97 -10.42
CA VAL A 2 -6.30 5.09 -9.30
C VAL A 2 -7.38 4.13 -9.81
N ALA A 3 -7.11 2.82 -9.75
CA ALA A 3 -8.05 1.81 -10.25
C ALA A 3 -8.86 1.20 -9.09
N PRO A 4 -10.18 1.00 -9.26
CA PRO A 4 -10.97 0.23 -8.30
C PRO A 4 -10.67 -1.27 -8.46
N PHE A 5 -10.79 -2.02 -7.36
CA PHE A 5 -10.66 -3.48 -7.35
C PHE A 5 -9.36 -4.06 -7.94
N ASP A 6 -8.23 -3.35 -7.80
CA ASP A 6 -6.92 -3.86 -8.23
C ASP A 6 -6.40 -4.96 -7.28
N ILE A 7 -6.88 -6.19 -7.49
CA ILE A 7 -6.55 -7.36 -6.68
C ILE A 7 -6.55 -8.63 -7.53
N GLY A 8 -5.59 -9.52 -7.27
CA GLY A 8 -5.48 -10.84 -7.91
C GLY A 8 -5.12 -11.96 -6.92
N LEU A 9 -5.45 -13.20 -7.27
CA LEU A 9 -5.10 -14.39 -6.47
C LEU A 9 -4.18 -15.31 -7.27
N VAL A 10 -3.09 -15.75 -6.64
CA VAL A 10 -2.17 -16.74 -7.20
C VAL A 10 -2.24 -18.02 -6.37
N ARG A 11 -2.58 -19.13 -7.01
CA ARG A 11 -2.58 -20.45 -6.37
C ARG A 11 -1.28 -21.17 -6.67
N LEU A 12 -0.51 -21.47 -5.64
CA LEU A 12 0.71 -22.26 -5.77
C LEU A 12 0.39 -23.72 -6.16
N ARG A 13 1.27 -24.32 -6.97
CA ARG A 13 1.18 -25.75 -7.34
C ARG A 13 1.28 -26.67 -6.12
N SER A 14 2.10 -26.28 -5.14
CA SER A 14 2.33 -27.02 -3.90
C SER A 14 2.28 -26.07 -2.70
N PRO A 15 1.78 -26.51 -1.53
CA PRO A 15 1.74 -25.67 -0.33
C PRO A 15 3.14 -25.27 0.14
N LEU A 16 3.25 -24.08 0.72
CA LEU A 16 4.46 -23.65 1.42
C LEU A 16 4.62 -24.39 2.75
N ILE A 17 5.86 -24.60 3.16
CA ILE A 17 6.20 -25.08 4.50
C ILE A 17 6.34 -23.87 5.41
N TRP A 18 5.56 -23.84 6.50
CA TRP A 18 5.63 -22.75 7.47
C TRP A 18 6.93 -22.79 8.26
N THR A 19 7.55 -21.62 8.41
CA THR A 19 8.79 -21.46 9.17
C THR A 19 8.73 -20.16 9.99
N TYR A 20 9.85 -19.76 10.57
CA TYR A 20 9.98 -18.42 11.13
C TYR A 20 9.86 -17.33 10.05
N ALA A 21 10.46 -17.55 8.87
CA ALA A 21 10.49 -16.58 7.77
C ALA A 21 9.31 -16.68 6.79
N VAL A 22 8.52 -17.77 6.85
CA VAL A 22 7.40 -18.02 5.93
C VAL A 22 6.13 -18.22 6.73
N ARG A 23 5.22 -17.24 6.67
CA ARG A 23 3.92 -17.24 7.36
C ARG A 23 2.86 -16.48 6.55
N PRO A 24 1.58 -16.84 6.64
CA PRO A 24 0.50 -16.08 6.02
C PRO A 24 0.21 -14.79 6.79
N VAL A 25 -0.37 -13.81 6.09
CA VAL A 25 -0.97 -12.62 6.72
C VAL A 25 -2.41 -12.91 7.12
N SER A 26 -2.87 -12.31 8.22
CA SER A 26 -4.27 -12.36 8.64
C SER A 26 -5.12 -11.48 7.72
N LEU A 27 -6.25 -12.02 7.26
CA LEU A 27 -7.24 -11.21 6.53
C LEU A 27 -8.07 -10.36 7.53
N PRO A 28 -8.43 -9.12 7.16
CA PRO A 28 -9.33 -8.31 7.97
C PRO A 28 -10.74 -8.90 8.00
N GLN A 29 -11.53 -8.48 8.98
CA GLN A 29 -12.96 -8.81 8.98
C GLN A 29 -13.64 -8.17 7.77
N ARG A 30 -14.62 -8.87 7.20
CA ARG A 30 -15.40 -8.35 6.07
C ARG A 30 -16.02 -7.00 6.45
N ASN A 31 -15.90 -6.02 5.55
CA ASN A 31 -16.41 -4.66 5.71
C ASN A 31 -15.80 -3.86 6.88
N SER A 32 -14.69 -4.32 7.48
CA SER A 32 -13.99 -3.48 8.45
C SER A 32 -13.37 -2.28 7.76
N ILE A 33 -13.47 -1.11 8.37
CA ILE A 33 -12.82 0.12 7.89
C ILE A 33 -11.40 0.15 8.47
N PRO A 34 -10.34 0.11 7.63
CA PRO A 34 -8.96 0.19 8.11
C PRO A 34 -8.67 1.56 8.75
N SER A 35 -7.91 1.57 9.84
CA SER A 35 -7.47 2.79 10.53
C SER A 35 -6.20 2.54 11.35
N GLY A 36 -5.57 3.60 11.82
CA GLY A 36 -4.33 3.53 12.60
C GLY A 36 -3.07 3.51 11.73
N THR A 37 -2.01 2.88 12.21
CA THR A 37 -0.73 2.78 11.49
C THR A 37 -0.64 1.43 10.78
N THR A 38 -0.13 1.44 9.55
CA THR A 38 0.17 0.25 8.76
C THR A 38 1.65 0.18 8.42
N VAL A 39 2.10 -1.01 8.04
CA VAL A 39 3.45 -1.24 7.54
C VAL A 39 3.36 -1.58 6.06
N LEU A 40 4.05 -0.81 5.23
CA LEU A 40 4.32 -1.16 3.84
C LEU A 40 5.72 -1.75 3.76
N SER A 41 5.90 -2.80 2.96
CA SER A 41 7.20 -3.45 2.79
C SER A 41 7.41 -3.86 1.34
N GLY A 42 8.65 -3.77 0.86
CA GLY A 42 8.98 -4.09 -0.52
C GLY A 42 10.44 -3.89 -0.89
N TRP A 43 10.76 -4.23 -2.14
CA TRP A 43 12.09 -4.11 -2.74
C TRP A 43 12.14 -3.11 -3.91
N GLY A 44 11.13 -2.23 -4.01
CA GLY A 44 11.02 -1.25 -5.09
C GLY A 44 12.13 -0.18 -5.07
N ALA A 45 11.96 0.85 -5.87
CA ALA A 45 12.90 1.97 -5.89
C ALA A 45 13.01 2.63 -4.51
N VAL A 46 14.25 2.98 -4.13
CA VAL A 46 14.55 3.69 -2.87
C VAL A 46 14.78 5.19 -3.07
N GLU A 47 14.70 5.65 -4.31
CA GLU A 47 14.82 7.06 -4.67
C GLU A 47 13.86 7.43 -5.81
N PRO A 48 13.44 8.70 -5.91
CA PRO A 48 12.41 9.13 -6.86
C PRO A 48 12.77 8.92 -8.34
N THR A 49 14.06 8.82 -8.67
CA THR A 49 14.50 8.61 -10.06
C THR A 49 14.23 7.18 -10.55
N GLY A 50 13.99 6.23 -9.62
CA GLY A 50 13.88 4.81 -9.94
C GLY A 50 15.21 4.12 -10.26
N SER A 51 16.35 4.83 -10.17
CA SER A 51 17.64 4.29 -10.62
C SER A 51 18.26 3.26 -9.68
N VAL A 52 17.83 3.27 -8.40
CA VAL A 52 18.32 2.37 -7.36
C VAL A 52 17.16 1.54 -6.81
N LEU A 53 17.26 0.22 -6.95
CA LEU A 53 16.35 -0.75 -6.35
C LEU A 53 16.95 -1.34 -5.06
N ALA A 54 16.09 -1.69 -4.11
CA ALA A 54 16.54 -2.24 -2.85
C ALA A 54 16.98 -3.71 -2.98
N ASN A 55 18.20 -4.03 -2.54
CA ASN A 55 18.68 -5.41 -2.41
C ASN A 55 18.22 -6.09 -1.12
N THR A 56 17.86 -5.30 -0.12
CA THR A 56 17.33 -5.76 1.17
C THR A 56 15.89 -5.27 1.32
N LEU A 57 15.03 -6.06 1.95
CA LEU A 57 13.64 -5.68 2.17
C LEU A 57 13.58 -4.37 2.94
N GLN A 58 12.85 -3.39 2.39
CA GLN A 58 12.57 -2.12 3.05
C GLN A 58 11.19 -2.17 3.70
N MET A 59 10.99 -1.34 4.72
CA MET A 59 9.69 -1.14 5.35
C MET A 59 9.47 0.34 5.70
N ALA A 60 8.21 0.75 5.68
CA ALA A 60 7.77 2.07 6.13
C ALA A 60 6.52 1.91 7.01
N GLU A 61 6.53 2.60 8.15
CA GLU A 61 5.35 2.75 9.01
C GLU A 61 4.61 4.01 8.62
N LEU A 62 3.36 3.86 8.17
CA LEU A 62 2.57 4.97 7.63
C LEU A 62 1.18 5.03 8.28
N PRO A 63 0.63 6.23 8.53
CA PRO A 63 -0.75 6.35 8.97
C PRO A 63 -1.70 6.03 7.83
N ILE A 64 -2.76 5.28 8.12
CA ILE A 64 -3.92 5.18 7.24
C ILE A 64 -4.71 6.50 7.36
N ILE A 65 -5.01 7.12 6.22
CA ILE A 65 -5.80 8.36 6.16
C ILE A 65 -7.17 8.06 5.59
N ASP A 66 -8.15 8.89 5.95
CA ASP A 66 -9.52 8.68 5.50
C ASP A 66 -9.68 8.99 4.00
N LEU A 67 -10.64 8.32 3.35
CA LEU A 67 -10.87 8.48 1.90
C LEU A 67 -11.32 9.90 1.52
N THR A 68 -11.95 10.65 2.43
CA THR A 68 -12.36 12.03 2.18
C THR A 68 -11.17 12.97 2.22
N GLU A 69 -10.30 12.84 3.23
CA GLU A 69 -9.02 13.53 3.33
C GLU A 69 -8.15 13.23 2.11
N CYS A 70 -8.00 11.95 1.75
CA CYS A 70 -7.26 11.51 0.56
C CYS A 70 -7.82 12.15 -0.73
N ARG A 71 -9.14 12.14 -0.91
CA ARG A 71 -9.80 12.78 -2.06
C ARG A 71 -9.52 14.28 -2.10
N ASN A 72 -9.55 14.95 -0.96
CA ASN A 72 -9.28 16.39 -0.87
C ASN A 72 -7.82 16.70 -1.21
N ALA A 73 -6.87 15.88 -0.74
CA ALA A 73 -5.46 16.01 -1.08
C ALA A 73 -5.24 15.82 -2.58
N LEU A 74 -5.76 14.75 -3.18
CA LEU A 74 -5.62 14.48 -4.63
C LEU A 74 -6.16 15.61 -5.50
N ARG A 75 -7.30 16.22 -5.11
CA ARG A 75 -7.88 17.37 -5.81
C ARG A 75 -6.96 18.60 -5.78
N GLN A 76 -6.22 18.83 -4.69
CA GLN A 76 -5.28 19.95 -4.60
C GLN A 76 -4.10 19.80 -5.57
N PHE A 77 -3.70 18.56 -5.88
CA PHE A 77 -2.63 18.26 -6.85
C PHE A 77 -3.14 18.14 -8.30
N GLY A 78 -4.40 18.52 -8.57
CA GLY A 78 -4.97 18.46 -9.92
C GLY A 78 -5.30 17.05 -10.41
N GLY A 79 -5.31 16.06 -9.51
CA GLY A 79 -5.68 14.68 -9.84
C GLY A 79 -7.19 14.54 -10.06
N ASP A 80 -7.58 13.82 -11.11
CA ASP A 80 -8.95 13.37 -11.30
C ASP A 80 -9.32 12.39 -10.17
N SER A 81 -10.44 12.66 -9.48
CA SER A 81 -10.84 11.96 -8.26
C SER A 81 -11.42 10.57 -8.50
N SER A 82 -10.76 9.77 -9.35
CA SER A 82 -11.02 8.34 -9.62
C SER A 82 -10.85 7.43 -8.38
N LEU A 83 -10.71 8.01 -7.19
CA LEU A 83 -10.65 7.33 -5.91
C LEU A 83 -12.01 6.69 -5.59
N ASP A 84 -12.06 5.37 -5.70
CA ASP A 84 -13.20 4.54 -5.39
C ASP A 84 -13.28 4.19 -3.90
N THR A 85 -14.46 3.77 -3.42
CA THR A 85 -14.66 3.38 -2.02
C THR A 85 -13.94 2.09 -1.63
N THR A 86 -13.46 1.32 -2.61
CA THR A 86 -12.64 0.12 -2.40
C THR A 86 -11.16 0.40 -2.27
N ASN A 87 -10.71 1.64 -2.50
CA ASN A 87 -9.33 2.02 -2.30
C ASN A 87 -9.00 2.28 -0.82
N LEU A 88 -7.71 2.28 -0.51
CA LEU A 88 -7.15 2.64 0.80
C LEU A 88 -6.05 3.67 0.57
N CYS A 89 -5.97 4.68 1.44
CA CYS A 89 -4.94 5.70 1.37
C CYS A 89 -4.05 5.68 2.61
N THR A 90 -2.77 5.93 2.39
CA THR A 90 -1.78 6.14 3.46
C THR A 90 -1.18 7.53 3.33
N GLY A 91 -0.89 8.15 4.46
CA GLY A 91 -0.06 9.34 4.54
C GLY A 91 1.43 8.98 4.71
N PRO A 92 2.26 9.94 5.17
CA PRO A 92 1.92 11.34 5.43
C PRO A 92 1.71 12.15 4.15
N LEU A 93 0.78 13.11 4.17
CA LEU A 93 0.52 14.01 3.04
C LEU A 93 1.67 14.99 2.76
N ALA A 94 2.62 15.12 3.68
CA ALA A 94 3.82 15.94 3.51
C ALA A 94 4.81 15.33 2.49
N GLY A 95 4.72 14.02 2.22
CA GLY A 95 5.51 13.35 1.18
C GLY A 95 6.95 13.01 1.55
N ASP A 96 7.30 13.02 2.84
CA ASP A 96 8.62 12.67 3.36
C ASP A 96 8.93 11.16 3.26
N VAL A 97 7.90 10.30 3.34
CA VAL A 97 8.02 8.86 3.12
C VAL A 97 6.85 8.37 2.27
N SER A 98 7.13 7.67 1.17
CA SER A 98 6.09 7.11 0.30
C SER A 98 6.56 5.82 -0.39
N PRO A 99 5.62 4.93 -0.78
CA PRO A 99 5.93 3.82 -1.67
C PRO A 99 6.35 4.33 -3.05
N CYS A 100 7.35 3.70 -3.64
CA CYS A 100 7.80 3.95 -5.01
C CYS A 100 7.73 2.67 -5.83
N ASN A 101 7.55 2.84 -7.15
CA ASN A 101 7.58 1.75 -8.13
C ASN A 101 9.01 1.31 -8.44
#